data_AF-A0A523VRP8-F1
#
_entry.id   AF-A0A523VRP8-F1
#
_cell.length_a   1.000
_cell.length_b   1.000
_cell.length_c   1.000
_cell.angle_alpha   90.00
_cell.angle_beta   90.00
_cell.angle_gamma   90.00
#
_symmetry.space_group_name_H-M   'P 1'
#
loop_
_entity.id
_entity.type
_entity.pdbx_description
1 polymer ?
#
loop_
_entity_poly.entity_id
_entity_poly.type
_entity_poly.pdbx_seq_one_letter_code
_entity_poly.pdbx_strand_id
1 'polypeptide(L)'
;MLLISRKNGKKRLFNDKEMVLRSLGKNKFQAVTAGWVYDGKKLHDLGDTNAIIKIQEKKIVSKISGQEMMLSGSFPDYRLKVGNTIDLNIKKANYLEDKDACGVFIPPFGMGWVAIFSDADGTILGKRFKGTAHLQKVVGTTIF
;
A
#
# COMPACT_ATOMS: atom_id res chain seq x y z
N MET A 1 3.03 -0.95 6.18
CA MET A 1 3.52 -1.38 4.86
C MET A 1 2.31 -1.85 4.05
N LEU A 2 2.11 -1.38 2.81
CA LEU A 2 0.98 -1.79 1.96
C LEU A 2 1.49 -2.77 0.89
N LEU A 3 1.13 -4.06 1.00
CA LEU A 3 1.49 -5.07 0.00
C LEU A 3 0.33 -5.28 -0.98
N ILE A 4 0.47 -4.82 -2.22
CA ILE A 4 -0.49 -5.10 -3.29
C ILE A 4 0.16 -6.12 -4.25
N SER A 5 -0.25 -7.38 -4.17
CA SER A 5 0.22 -8.44 -5.06
C SER A 5 -0.87 -8.81 -6.07
N ARG A 6 -0.59 -8.67 -7.37
CA ARG A 6 -1.44 -9.18 -8.44
C ARG A 6 -0.89 -10.53 -8.91
N LYS A 7 -1.68 -11.59 -8.76
CA LYS A 7 -1.44 -12.90 -9.39
C LYS A 7 -2.75 -13.40 -9.98
N ASN A 8 -2.71 -13.87 -11.23
CA ASN A 8 -3.87 -14.53 -11.83
C ASN A 8 -4.09 -15.90 -11.15
N GLY A 9 -5.32 -16.14 -10.67
CA GLY A 9 -5.89 -17.49 -10.59
C GLY A 9 -5.42 -18.46 -9.49
N LYS A 10 -4.84 -18.04 -8.36
CA LYS A 10 -4.54 -18.98 -7.26
C LYS A 10 -4.91 -18.45 -5.87
N LYS A 11 -5.54 -19.30 -5.06
CA LYS A 11 -5.71 -19.16 -3.60
C LYS A 11 -4.32 -19.04 -2.95
N ARG A 12 -4.12 -18.10 -2.03
CA ARG A 12 -2.89 -17.95 -1.22
C ARG A 12 -3.24 -17.72 0.24
N LEU A 13 -2.31 -17.94 1.16
CA LEU A 13 -2.46 -17.53 2.55
C LEU A 13 -1.58 -16.28 2.79
N PHE A 14 -2.13 -15.26 3.44
CA PHE A 14 -1.39 -14.11 3.95
C PHE A 14 -1.92 -13.79 5.35
N ASN A 15 -1.02 -13.78 6.34
CA ASN A 15 -1.39 -13.62 7.75
C ASN A 15 -2.51 -14.59 8.18
N ASP A 16 -2.33 -15.88 7.87
CA ASP A 16 -3.29 -16.97 8.11
C ASP A 16 -4.67 -16.81 7.45
N LYS A 17 -4.85 -15.84 6.54
CA LYS A 17 -6.09 -15.63 5.80
C LYS A 17 -5.98 -16.01 4.33
N GLU A 18 -7.00 -16.70 3.84
CA GLU A 18 -7.12 -17.05 2.43
C GLU A 18 -7.31 -15.79 1.57
N MET A 19 -6.32 -15.50 0.74
CA MET A 19 -6.34 -14.52 -0.33
C MET A 19 -6.98 -15.13 -1.58
N VAL A 20 -8.09 -14.56 -2.01
CA VAL A 20 -8.72 -14.88 -3.29
C VAL A 20 -8.55 -13.67 -4.20
N LEU A 21 -7.64 -13.77 -5.17
CA LEU A 21 -7.36 -12.69 -6.13
C LEU A 21 -8.25 -12.88 -7.38
N ARG A 22 -9.26 -12.01 -7.55
CA ARG A 22 -10.14 -12.00 -8.72
C ARG A 22 -9.97 -10.69 -9.48
N SER A 23 -9.82 -10.78 -10.80
CA SER A 23 -9.99 -9.62 -11.68
C SER A 23 -11.48 -9.33 -11.79
N LEU A 24 -11.90 -8.10 -11.50
CA LEU A 24 -13.30 -7.66 -11.54
C LEU A 24 -13.55 -6.61 -12.63
N GLY A 25 -12.61 -6.48 -13.58
CA GLY A 25 -12.65 -5.52 -14.69
C GLY A 25 -11.36 -4.70 -14.82
N LYS A 26 -11.34 -3.79 -15.80
CA LYS A 26 -10.13 -3.06 -16.25
C LYS A 26 -9.36 -2.33 -15.14
N ASN A 27 -10.03 -1.93 -14.06
CA ASN A 27 -9.45 -1.15 -12.94
C ASN A 27 -9.87 -1.64 -11.54
N LYS A 28 -10.38 -2.88 -11.42
CA LYS A 28 -10.82 -3.44 -10.14
C LYS A 28 -10.28 -4.85 -9.96
N PHE A 29 -9.73 -5.12 -8.79
CA PHE A 29 -9.29 -6.47 -8.43
C PHE A 29 -9.42 -6.69 -6.93
N GLN A 30 -9.60 -7.94 -6.53
CA GLN A 30 -9.64 -8.31 -5.12
C GLN A 30 -8.22 -8.55 -4.61
N ALA A 31 -7.89 -8.02 -3.42
CA ALA A 31 -6.63 -8.27 -2.72
C ALA A 31 -6.81 -8.10 -1.20
N VAL A 32 -5.94 -8.75 -0.41
CA VAL A 32 -5.88 -8.47 1.03
C VAL A 32 -5.22 -7.12 1.22
N THR A 33 -5.90 -6.27 1.98
CA THR A 33 -5.36 -5.00 2.47
C THR A 33 -5.27 -5.11 3.98
N ALA A 34 -4.05 -4.98 4.51
CA ALA A 34 -3.78 -4.99 5.94
C ALA A 34 -3.07 -3.69 6.34
N GLY A 35 -3.24 -3.26 7.57
CA GLY A 35 -2.62 -2.03 8.06
C GLY A 35 -2.27 -2.10 9.55
N TRP A 36 -1.22 -1.40 9.93
CA TRP A 36 -0.83 -1.20 11.33
C TRP A 36 -0.19 0.17 11.49
N VAL A 37 -0.22 0.69 12.72
CA VAL A 37 0.37 1.98 13.10
C VAL A 37 1.24 1.78 14.33
N TYR A 38 2.48 2.24 14.30
CA TYR A 38 3.31 2.33 15.50
C TYR A 38 3.24 3.74 16.06
N ASP A 39 2.84 3.89 17.32
CA ASP A 39 2.67 5.20 17.97
C ASP A 39 3.90 5.68 18.76
N GLY A 40 5.04 4.97 18.62
CA GLY A 40 6.24 5.19 19.41
C GLY A 40 6.34 4.34 20.68
N LYS A 41 5.25 3.67 21.09
CA LYS A 41 5.20 2.79 22.26
C LYS A 41 4.71 1.39 21.91
N LYS A 42 3.68 1.28 21.06
CA LYS A 42 3.08 0.00 20.66
C LYS A 42 2.61 0.01 19.22
N LEU A 43 2.54 -1.20 18.66
CA LEU A 43 1.94 -1.46 17.36
C LEU A 43 0.41 -1.59 17.54
N HIS A 44 -0.32 -0.74 16.84
CA HIS A 44 -1.78 -0.80 16.74
C HIS A 44 -2.14 -1.48 15.42
N ASP A 45 -2.74 -2.66 15.52
CA ASP A 45 -3.28 -3.35 14.36
C ASP A 45 -4.55 -2.63 13.88
N LEU A 46 -4.59 -2.27 12.60
CA LEU A 46 -5.80 -1.75 11.94
C LEU A 46 -6.63 -2.89 11.35
N GLY A 47 -6.13 -4.13 11.44
CA GLY A 47 -6.69 -5.35 10.88
C GLY A 47 -6.44 -5.46 9.38
N ASP A 48 -7.10 -6.45 8.80
CA ASP A 48 -6.96 -6.82 7.40
C ASP A 48 -8.31 -7.18 6.78
N THR A 49 -8.42 -7.03 5.47
CA THR A 49 -9.65 -7.29 4.73
C THR A 49 -9.36 -7.76 3.32
N ASN A 50 -10.08 -8.78 2.86
CA ASN A 50 -10.16 -9.17 1.44
C ASN A 50 -10.94 -8.11 0.64
N ALA A 51 -10.30 -6.98 0.36
CA ALA A 51 -10.94 -5.81 -0.21
C ALA A 51 -10.93 -5.83 -1.75
N ILE A 52 -11.95 -5.21 -2.33
CA ILE A 52 -11.92 -4.82 -3.75
C ILE A 52 -11.11 -3.54 -3.83
N ILE A 53 -9.95 -3.63 -4.47
CA ILE A 53 -9.12 -2.48 -4.81
C ILE A 53 -9.64 -1.90 -6.12
N LYS A 54 -9.92 -0.60 -6.14
CA LYS A 54 -10.30 0.18 -7.32
C LYS A 54 -9.22 1.21 -7.63
N ILE A 55 -8.65 1.14 -8.83
CA ILE A 55 -7.73 2.13 -9.36
C ILE A 55 -8.52 3.18 -10.15
N GLN A 56 -8.26 4.46 -9.90
CA GLN A 56 -8.88 5.60 -10.57
C GLN A 56 -7.78 6.63 -10.82
N GLU A 57 -7.19 6.62 -12.01
CA GLU A 57 -6.08 7.53 -12.35
C GLU A 57 -4.97 7.51 -11.28
N LYS A 58 -4.79 8.62 -10.55
CA LYS A 58 -3.81 8.79 -9.47
C LYS A 58 -4.34 8.40 -8.09
N LYS A 59 -5.40 7.59 -8.01
CA LYS A 59 -6.08 7.21 -6.76
C LYS A 59 -6.31 5.71 -6.69
N ILE A 60 -5.94 5.12 -5.57
CA ILE A 60 -6.22 3.74 -5.21
C ILE A 60 -7.18 3.78 -4.03
N VAL A 61 -8.35 3.15 -4.20
CA VAL A 61 -9.35 3.00 -3.14
C VAL A 61 -9.41 1.52 -2.75
N SER A 62 -9.32 1.25 -1.45
CA SER A 62 -9.45 -0.08 -0.85
C SER A 62 -10.27 0.01 0.43
N LYS A 63 -10.33 -1.08 1.19
CA LYS A 63 -10.90 -1.13 2.55
C LYS A 63 -9.95 -1.86 3.50
N ILE A 64 -9.86 -1.37 4.74
CA ILE A 64 -9.18 -2.04 5.86
C ILE A 64 -10.17 -2.05 7.02
N SER A 65 -10.53 -3.23 7.52
CA SER A 65 -11.43 -3.43 8.67
C SER A 65 -12.71 -2.59 8.60
N GLY A 66 -13.37 -2.60 7.43
CA GLY A 66 -14.60 -1.84 7.18
C GLY A 66 -14.40 -0.35 6.89
N GLN A 67 -13.22 0.21 7.10
CA GLN A 67 -12.90 1.61 6.79
C GLN A 67 -12.40 1.75 5.35
N GLU A 68 -12.80 2.83 4.67
CA GLU A 68 -12.24 3.17 3.36
C GLU A 68 -10.77 3.59 3.52
N MET A 69 -9.91 2.98 2.72
CA MET A 69 -8.53 3.39 2.53
C MET A 69 -8.38 4.07 1.18
N MET A 70 -7.73 5.22 1.14
CA MET A 70 -7.46 5.99 -0.06
C MET A 70 -6.00 6.40 -0.10
N LEU A 71 -5.28 5.96 -1.13
CA LEU A 71 -3.98 6.49 -1.50
C LEU A 71 -4.15 7.29 -2.79
N SER A 72 -3.86 8.58 -2.77
CA SER A 72 -3.97 9.46 -3.94
C SER A 72 -2.71 10.27 -4.20
N GLY A 73 -2.54 10.73 -5.43
CA GLY A 73 -1.43 11.57 -5.85
C GLY A 73 -0.38 10.82 -6.68
N SER A 74 0.75 11.46 -6.89
CA SER A 74 1.87 10.96 -7.66
C SER A 74 3.13 11.59 -7.13
N PHE A 75 4.26 10.88 -7.19
CA PHE A 75 5.55 11.43 -6.77
C PHE A 75 5.75 12.83 -7.37
N PRO A 76 6.18 13.82 -6.57
CA PRO A 76 6.62 13.71 -5.17
C PRO A 76 5.52 13.77 -4.10
N ASP A 77 4.26 14.00 -4.48
CA ASP A 77 3.17 14.31 -3.55
C ASP A 77 2.12 13.20 -3.51
N TYR A 78 1.97 12.58 -2.34
CA TYR A 78 0.91 11.62 -2.06
C TYR A 78 0.05 12.05 -0.87
N ARG A 79 -1.14 11.50 -0.80
CA ARG A 79 -2.02 11.56 0.36
C ARG A 79 -2.52 10.17 0.70
N LEU A 80 -2.43 9.80 1.97
CA LEU A 80 -2.98 8.56 2.52
C LEU A 80 -4.08 8.89 3.51
N LYS A 81 -5.28 8.37 3.28
CA LYS A 81 -6.40 8.45 4.20
C LYS A 81 -6.94 7.07 4.54
N VAL A 82 -7.20 6.80 5.82
CA VAL A 82 -7.87 5.58 6.29
C VAL A 82 -8.97 5.99 7.28
N GLY A 83 -10.22 5.98 6.80
CA GLY A 83 -11.36 6.48 7.57
C GLY A 83 -11.08 7.84 8.22
N ASN A 84 -11.30 7.91 9.53
CA ASN A 84 -10.92 9.05 10.39
C ASN A 84 -9.65 8.77 11.21
N THR A 85 -9.01 7.62 10.98
CA THR A 85 -7.89 7.10 11.76
C THR A 85 -6.57 7.66 11.28
N ILE A 86 -6.41 7.82 9.95
CA ILE A 86 -5.18 8.31 9.32
C ILE A 86 -5.56 9.33 8.25
N ASP A 87 -4.91 10.49 8.28
CA ASP A 87 -4.91 11.47 7.19
C ASP A 87 -3.49 12.07 7.10
N LEU A 88 -2.72 11.64 6.10
CA LEU A 88 -1.32 11.99 5.94
C LEU A 88 -1.08 12.59 4.56
N ASN A 89 -0.38 13.71 4.54
CA ASN A 89 0.33 14.22 3.37
C ASN A 89 1.72 13.60 3.37
N ILE A 90 2.17 13.13 2.20
CA ILE A 90 3.49 12.54 2.02
C ILE A 90 4.14 13.32 0.89
N LYS A 91 5.27 13.95 1.18
CA LYS A 91 5.98 14.83 0.23
C LYS A 91 7.42 14.40 0.10
N LYS A 92 8.04 14.76 -1.02
CA LYS A 92 9.48 14.58 -1.18
C LYS A 92 10.23 15.21 0.01
N ALA A 93 11.17 14.44 0.53
CA ALA A 93 12.11 14.88 1.54
C ALA A 93 13.45 15.25 0.90
N ASN A 94 14.26 16.01 1.62
CA ASN A 94 15.63 16.33 1.22
C ASN A 94 16.61 15.22 1.68
N TYR A 95 16.39 13.98 1.24
CA TYR A 95 17.34 12.87 1.43
C TYR A 95 18.32 12.79 0.27
N LEU A 96 19.54 12.28 0.53
CA LEU A 96 20.55 12.01 -0.51
C LEU A 96 20.04 11.03 -1.57
N GLU A 97 19.24 10.05 -1.15
CA GLU A 97 18.50 9.13 -2.01
C GLU A 97 17.03 9.09 -1.55
N ASP A 98 16.12 9.64 -2.35
CA ASP A 98 14.69 9.69 -2.07
C ASP A 98 13.89 8.64 -2.86
N LYS A 99 14.57 7.89 -3.73
CA LYS A 99 14.00 6.86 -4.59
C LYS A 99 15.03 5.81 -4.96
N ASP A 100 14.70 4.55 -4.70
CA ASP A 100 15.48 3.39 -5.13
C ASP A 100 14.58 2.46 -5.97
N ALA A 101 15.13 1.91 -7.04
CA ALA A 101 14.42 1.00 -7.94
C ALA A 101 15.23 -0.28 -8.09
N CYS A 102 14.64 -1.40 -7.67
CA CYS A 102 15.28 -2.71 -7.78
C CYS A 102 14.44 -3.64 -8.65
N GLY A 103 15.11 -4.59 -9.30
CA GLY A 103 14.50 -5.67 -10.05
C GLY A 103 15.19 -6.99 -9.73
N VAL A 104 14.39 -8.03 -9.52
CA VAL A 104 14.88 -9.40 -9.37
C VAL A 104 14.14 -10.30 -10.36
N PHE A 105 14.89 -11.20 -10.97
CA PHE A 105 14.33 -12.28 -11.76
C PHE A 105 14.55 -13.60 -11.02
N ILE A 106 13.45 -14.25 -10.65
CA ILE A 106 13.41 -15.57 -10.02
C ILE A 106 12.55 -16.44 -10.93
N PRO A 107 13.13 -17.11 -11.94
CA PRO A 107 12.37 -17.87 -12.93
C PRO A 107 11.25 -18.72 -12.32
N PRO A 108 10.02 -18.71 -12.87
CA PRO A 108 9.54 -17.96 -14.04
C PRO A 108 8.97 -16.55 -13.73
N PHE A 109 9.32 -15.97 -12.57
CA PHE A 109 8.77 -14.71 -12.06
C PHE A 109 9.76 -13.57 -12.17
N GLY A 110 9.33 -12.45 -12.75
CA GLY A 110 10.02 -11.17 -12.62
C GLY A 110 9.34 -10.33 -11.54
N MET A 111 10.12 -9.67 -10.69
CA MET A 111 9.59 -8.71 -9.72
C MET A 111 10.45 -7.45 -9.74
N GLY A 112 9.80 -6.29 -9.79
CA GLY A 112 10.45 -5.00 -9.61
C GLY A 112 9.76 -4.24 -8.50
N TRP A 113 10.51 -3.41 -7.78
CA TRP A 113 9.93 -2.47 -6.85
C TRP A 113 10.62 -1.13 -6.90
N VAL A 114 9.86 -0.09 -6.59
CA VAL A 114 10.37 1.26 -6.35
C VAL A 114 10.11 1.59 -4.89
N ALA A 115 11.17 1.78 -4.12
CA ALA A 115 11.14 2.36 -2.79
C ALA A 115 11.22 3.88 -2.92
N ILE A 116 10.39 4.58 -2.16
CA ILE A 116 10.36 6.04 -2.09
C ILE A 116 10.46 6.42 -0.62
N PHE A 117 11.44 7.25 -0.30
CA PHE A 117 11.65 7.82 1.03
C PHE A 117 11.19 9.27 1.00
N SER A 118 10.31 9.63 1.93
CA SER A 118 9.58 10.90 1.90
C SER A 118 9.30 11.39 3.30
N ASP A 119 8.94 12.66 3.43
CA ASP A 119 8.42 13.20 4.68
C ASP A 119 6.91 12.97 4.72
N ALA A 120 6.38 12.73 5.90
CA ALA A 120 4.96 12.56 6.12
C ALA A 120 4.49 13.41 7.30
N ASP A 121 3.40 14.13 7.08
CA ASP A 121 2.78 14.98 8.09
C ASP A 121 1.25 14.86 8.04
N GLY A 122 0.59 15.06 9.16
CA GLY A 122 -0.87 15.02 9.25
C GLY A 122 -1.34 14.50 10.59
N THR A 123 -2.31 13.58 10.55
CA THR A 123 -2.97 13.05 11.75
C THR A 123 -3.00 11.52 11.73
N ILE A 124 -2.63 10.92 12.86
CA ILE A 124 -2.75 9.48 13.12
C ILE A 124 -3.44 9.31 14.48
N LEU A 125 -4.53 8.53 14.53
CA LEU A 125 -5.32 8.29 15.74
C LEU A 125 -5.73 9.60 16.45
N GLY A 126 -6.10 10.62 15.67
CA GLY A 126 -6.48 11.94 16.19
C GLY A 126 -5.33 12.82 16.68
N LYS A 127 -4.08 12.37 16.60
CA LYS A 127 -2.89 13.12 17.03
C LYS A 127 -2.07 13.60 15.84
N ARG A 128 -1.50 14.79 15.96
CA ARG A 128 -0.58 15.33 14.96
C ARG A 128 0.65 14.41 14.82
N PHE A 129 0.99 14.08 13.58
CA PHE A 129 2.13 13.27 13.20
C PHE A 129 3.05 14.08 12.28
N LYS A 130 4.36 13.92 12.48
CA LYS A 130 5.41 14.35 11.56
C LYS A 130 6.53 13.32 11.63
N GLY A 131 6.94 12.79 10.49
CA GLY A 131 7.98 11.77 10.43
C GLY A 131 8.34 11.42 8.99
N THR A 132 8.89 10.24 8.81
CA THR A 132 9.30 9.74 7.50
C THR A 132 8.32 8.68 7.00
N ALA A 133 8.12 8.65 5.68
CA ALA A 133 7.33 7.66 4.98
C ALA A 133 8.24 6.85 4.05
N HIS A 134 8.05 5.54 4.09
CA HIS A 134 8.61 4.61 3.12
C HIS A 134 7.47 4.01 2.30
N LEU A 135 7.35 4.43 1.04
CA LEU A 135 6.36 3.92 0.10
C LEU A 135 7.03 2.98 -0.89
N GLN A 136 6.62 1.71 -0.89
CA GLN A 136 7.11 0.71 -1.85
C GLN A 136 6.02 0.40 -2.88
N LYS A 137 6.35 0.55 -4.16
CA LYS A 137 5.50 0.10 -5.28
C LYS A 137 6.09 -1.15 -5.85
N VAL A 138 5.39 -2.28 -5.76
CA VAL A 138 5.85 -3.59 -6.25
C VAL A 138 5.07 -3.97 -7.51
N VAL A 139 5.78 -4.42 -8.54
CA VAL A 139 5.21 -4.97 -9.78
C VAL A 139 5.79 -6.36 -9.98
N GLY A 140 4.90 -7.35 -10.10
CA GLY A 140 5.27 -8.71 -10.47
C GLY A 140 4.81 -9.02 -11.89
N THR A 141 5.67 -9.65 -12.68
CA THR A 141 5.33 -10.22 -13.99
C THR A 141 5.55 -11.73 -13.94
N THR A 142 4.71 -12.46 -14.66
CA THR A 142 4.83 -13.89 -14.88
C THR A 142 4.53 -14.16 -16.35
N ILE A 143 5.21 -15.14 -16.92
CA ILE A 143 5.06 -15.53 -18.34
C ILE A 143 3.83 -16.43 -18.59
N PHE A 144 2.95 -16.63 -17.59
CA PHE A 144 1.76 -17.48 -17.66
C PHE A 144 0.48 -16.75 -17.23
#